data_AF-A0A496QED8-F1
#
_entry.id   AF-A0A496QED8-F1
#
_cell.length_a   1.000
_cell.length_b   1.000
_cell.length_c   1.000
_cell.angle_alpha   90.00
_cell.angle_beta   90.00
_cell.angle_gamma   90.00
#
_symmetry.space_group_name_H-M   'P 1'
#
loop_
_entity.id
_entity.type
_entity.pdbx_description
1 polymer ?
#
loop_
_entity_poly.entity_id
_entity_poly.type
_entity_poly.pdbx_seq_one_letter_code
_entity_poly.pdbx_strand_id
1 'polypeptide(L)'
;MIIFIVTGIILYSFGALFIYSKNRNPWRLLIAYSSITLKTLVLLIFLELASEVRYLSEIILIFLFLNTGGTIIAAFFLGMRDGK
;
A
#
# COMPACT_ATOMS: atom_id res chain seq x y z
N MET A 1 -20.99 9.39 -3.40
CA MET A 1 -20.00 9.13 -4.46
C MET A 1 -18.64 8.74 -3.88
N ILE A 2 -18.04 9.55 -3.00
CA ILE A 2 -16.75 9.23 -2.33
C ILE A 2 -16.79 7.91 -1.55
N ILE A 3 -17.87 7.65 -0.79
CA ILE A 3 -18.02 6.39 -0.04
C ILE A 3 -17.91 5.17 -0.97
N PHE A 4 -18.61 5.17 -2.12
CA PHE A 4 -18.52 4.07 -3.09
C PHE A 4 -17.11 3.87 -3.66
N ILE A 5 -16.37 4.95 -3.89
CA ILE A 5 -14.98 4.91 -4.38
C ILE A 5 -14.07 4.28 -3.32
N VAL A 6 -14.23 4.69 -2.06
CA VAL A 6 -13.49 4.15 -0.90
C VAL A 6 -13.75 2.65 -0.76
N THR A 7 -15.02 2.22 -0.76
CA THR A 7 -15.36 0.80 -0.63
C THR A 7 -14.82 -0.04 -1.79
N GLY A 8 -14.90 0.49 -3.02
CA GLY A 8 -14.36 -0.18 -4.20
C GLY A 8 -12.84 -0.38 -4.13
N ILE A 9 -12.10 0.62 -3.63
CA ILE A 9 -10.65 0.54 -3.46
C ILE A 9 -10.25 -0.44 -2.35
N ILE A 10 -11.03 -0.49 -1.25
CA ILE A 10 -10.82 -1.49 -0.19
C ILE A 10 -11.01 -2.90 -0.75
N LEU A 11 -12.14 -3.17 -1.43
CA LEU A 11 -12.42 -4.47 -2.03
C LEU A 11 -11.38 -4.87 -3.07
N TYR A 12 -10.95 -3.94 -3.92
CA TYR A 12 -9.87 -4.17 -4.87
C TYR A 12 -8.55 -4.52 -4.16
N SER A 13 -8.23 -3.82 -3.07
CA SER A 13 -7.00 -4.05 -2.30
C SER A 13 -6.98 -5.45 -1.68
N PHE A 14 -8.09 -5.90 -1.08
CA PHE A 14 -8.23 -7.27 -0.58
C PHE A 14 -8.17 -8.32 -1.70
N GLY A 15 -8.84 -8.08 -2.83
CA GLY A 15 -8.82 -8.98 -3.98
C GLY A 15 -7.41 -9.12 -4.57
N ALA A 16 -6.69 -8.00 -4.72
CA ALA A 16 -5.30 -8.00 -5.18
C ALA A 16 -4.41 -8.77 -4.20
N LEU A 17 -4.50 -8.50 -2.90
CA LEU A 17 -3.74 -9.23 -1.87
C LEU A 17 -3.96 -10.74 -1.92
N PHE A 18 -5.21 -11.16 -2.05
CA PHE A 18 -5.56 -12.57 -2.15
C PHE A 18 -4.89 -13.23 -3.37
N ILE A 19 -4.99 -12.60 -4.54
CA ILE A 19 -4.40 -13.10 -5.79
C ILE A 19 -2.87 -13.15 -5.70
N TYR A 20 -2.25 -12.08 -5.21
CA TYR A 20 -0.79 -11.99 -5.16
C TYR A 20 -0.16 -12.86 -4.06
N SER A 21 -0.89 -13.18 -2.98
CA SER A 21 -0.42 -14.11 -1.94
C SER A 21 -0.33 -15.56 -2.41
N LYS A 22 -1.15 -15.95 -3.40
CA LYS A 22 -1.28 -17.34 -3.86
C LYS A 22 0.00 -17.90 -4.50
N ASN A 23 0.81 -17.03 -5.11
CA ASN A 23 1.93 -17.46 -5.95
C ASN A 23 3.26 -17.71 -5.22
N ARG A 24 3.31 -17.57 -3.88
CA ARG A 24 4.51 -17.69 -3.00
C ARG A 24 5.79 -16.94 -3.46
N ASN A 25 5.76 -16.19 -4.55
CA ASN A 25 6.88 -15.38 -5.02
C ASN A 25 6.97 -14.12 -4.14
N PRO A 26 8.04 -13.98 -3.34
CA PRO A 26 8.15 -12.91 -2.36
C PRO A 26 8.31 -11.53 -3.01
N TRP A 27 8.92 -11.43 -4.20
CA TRP A 27 9.01 -10.17 -4.95
C TRP A 27 7.64 -9.69 -5.40
N ARG A 28 6.83 -10.61 -5.92
CA ARG A 28 5.49 -10.29 -6.39
C ARG A 28 4.60 -9.84 -5.23
N LEU A 29 4.76 -10.48 -4.07
CA LEU A 29 4.09 -10.11 -2.83
C LEU A 29 4.51 -8.71 -2.36
N LEU A 30 5.81 -8.43 -2.33
CA LEU A 30 6.36 -7.14 -1.91
C LEU A 30 5.84 -5.99 -2.77
N ILE A 31 5.87 -6.16 -4.10
CA ILE A 31 5.36 -5.17 -5.05
C ILE A 31 3.86 -4.95 -4.85
N ALA A 32 3.09 -6.03 -4.65
CA ALA A 32 1.66 -5.94 -4.42
C ALA A 32 1.33 -5.16 -3.13
N TYR A 33 1.99 -5.47 -2.02
CA TYR A 33 1.83 -4.74 -0.76
C TYR A 33 2.17 -3.26 -0.93
N SER A 34 3.34 -2.94 -1.49
CA SER A 34 3.76 -1.56 -1.68
C SER A 34 2.79 -0.77 -2.57
N SER A 35 2.30 -1.38 -3.65
CA SER A 35 1.31 -0.77 -4.56
C SER A 35 -0.04 -0.52 -3.89
N ILE A 36 -0.52 -1.46 -3.07
CA ILE A 36 -1.79 -1.32 -2.34
C ILE A 36 -1.69 -0.21 -1.29
N THR A 37 -0.59 -0.17 -0.53
CA THR A 37 -0.35 0.89 0.46
C THR A 37 -0.35 2.27 -0.21
N LEU A 38 0.32 2.40 -1.35
CA LEU A 38 0.39 3.67 -2.07
C LEU A 38 -0.98 4.12 -2.61
N LYS A 39 -1.79 3.20 -3.15
CA LYS A 39 -3.17 3.48 -3.56
C LYS A 39 -4.06 3.88 -2.39
N THR A 40 -3.89 3.23 -1.24
CA THR A 40 -4.61 3.56 -0.01
C THR A 40 -4.24 4.94 0.49
N LEU A 41 -2.95 5.33 0.43
CA LEU A 41 -2.51 6.66 0.81
C LEU A 41 -3.09 7.75 -0.09
N VAL A 42 -3.10 7.51 -1.41
CA VAL A 42 -3.73 8.43 -2.37
C VAL A 42 -5.23 8.60 -2.06
N LEU A 43 -5.93 7.52 -1.71
CA LEU A 43 -7.32 7.60 -1.28
C LEU A 43 -7.49 8.45 -0.02
N LEU A 44 -6.61 8.28 0.98
CA LEU A 44 -6.63 9.05 2.21
C LEU A 44 -6.46 10.55 1.94
N ILE A 45 -5.62 10.94 0.97
CA ILE A 45 -5.48 12.35 0.54
C ILE A 45 -6.82 12.86 -0.01
N PHE A 46 -7.51 12.11 -0.86
CA PHE A 46 -8.83 12.52 -1.38
C PHE A 46 -9.90 12.59 -0.29
N LEU A 47 -9.83 11.71 0.72
CA LEU A 47 -10.71 11.75 1.89
C LEU A 47 -10.43 12.98 2.77
N GLU A 48 -9.16 13.35 2.96
CA GLU A 48 -8.78 14.57 3.68
C GLU A 48 -9.41 15.79 3.03
N LEU A 49 -9.24 15.93 1.71
CA LEU A 49 -9.79 17.03 0.91
C LEU A 49 -11.33 17.09 0.96
N ALA A 50 -12.00 15.95 1.07
CA ALA A 50 -13.46 15.89 1.08
C ALA A 50 -14.09 16.04 2.48
N SER A 51 -13.34 15.71 3.53
CA SER A 51 -13.90 15.54 4.89
C SER A 51 -13.33 16.56 5.89
N GLU A 52 -12.39 17.41 5.46
CA GLU A 52 -11.67 18.41 6.28
C GLU A 52 -11.09 17.81 7.57
N VAL A 53 -10.69 16.53 7.52
CA VAL A 53 -10.14 15.83 8.68
C VAL A 53 -8.76 16.39 8.98
N ARG A 54 -8.66 17.09 10.11
CA ARG A 54 -7.38 17.58 10.64
C ARG A 54 -6.45 16.40 10.96
N TYR A 55 -5.16 16.60 10.73
CA TYR A 55 -4.08 15.67 11.04
C TYR A 55 -3.96 14.42 10.15
N LEU A 56 -4.75 14.32 9.07
CA LEU A 56 -4.71 13.15 8.18
C LEU A 56 -3.45 13.14 7.31
N SER A 57 -2.97 14.32 6.90
CA SER A 57 -1.75 14.48 6.10
C SER A 57 -0.47 14.03 6.82
N GLU A 58 -0.34 14.28 8.12
CA GLU A 58 0.80 13.79 8.92
C GLU A 58 0.82 12.26 9.00
N ILE A 59 -0.35 11.64 9.17
CA ILE A 59 -0.50 10.18 9.17
C ILE A 59 -0.11 9.63 7.79
N ILE A 60 -0.61 10.23 6.71
CA ILE A 60 -0.28 9.83 5.34
C ILE A 60 1.24 9.89 5.11
N LEU A 61 1.91 10.96 5.57
CA LEU A 61 3.36 11.11 5.46
C LEU A 61 4.12 9.99 6.20
N ILE A 62 3.73 9.67 7.43
CA ILE A 62 4.35 8.59 8.20
C ILE A 62 4.22 7.25 7.46
N PHE A 63 3.02 6.94 6.97
CA PHE A 63 2.79 5.71 6.21
C PHE A 63 3.57 5.68 4.89
N LEU A 64 3.75 6.82 4.23
CA LEU A 64 4.56 6.93 3.02
C LEU A 64 6.03 6.58 3.30
N PHE A 65 6.61 7.12 4.38
CA PHE A 65 7.98 6.82 4.79
C PHE A 65 8.15 5.35 5.19
N LEU A 66 7.19 4.82 5.97
CA LEU A 66 7.21 3.42 6.38
C LEU A 66 7.08 2.47 5.17
N ASN A 67 6.20 2.79 4.21
CA ASN A 67 6.04 1.98 3.01
C ASN A 67 7.32 2.00 2.16
N THR A 68 7.91 3.17 1.95
CA THR A 68 9.12 3.32 1.13
C THR A 68 10.32 2.64 1.79
N GLY A 69 10.59 2.97 3.06
CA GLY A 69 11.69 2.39 3.82
C GLY A 69 11.54 0.88 4.00
N GLY A 70 10.34 0.43 4.40
CA GLY A 70 10.04 -1.00 4.55
C GLY A 70 10.17 -1.78 3.25
N THR A 71 9.72 -1.20 2.13
CA THR A 71 9.85 -1.82 0.80
C THR A 71 11.32 -1.96 0.40
N ILE A 72 12.15 -0.93 0.60
CA ILE A 72 13.58 -0.96 0.28
C ILE A 72 14.30 -2.00 1.12
N ILE A 73 14.06 -2.03 2.44
CA ILE A 73 14.69 -3.00 3.36
C ILE A 73 14.30 -4.42 2.95
N ALA A 74 13.02 -4.67 2.70
CA ALA A 74 12.54 -5.98 2.26
C ALA A 74 13.15 -6.38 0.91
N ALA A 75 13.23 -5.47 -0.07
CA ALA A 75 13.84 -5.72 -1.37
C ALA A 75 15.32 -6.05 -1.25
N PHE A 76 16.07 -5.37 -0.37
CA PHE A 76 17.47 -5.65 -0.10
C PHE A 76 17.67 -7.10 0.40
N PHE A 77 16.89 -7.53 1.39
CA PHE A 77 16.98 -8.89 1.92
C PHE A 77 16.51 -9.95 0.93
N LEU A 78 15.50 -9.66 0.10
CA LEU A 78 15.09 -10.57 -0.97
C LEU A 78 16.15 -10.69 -2.06
N GLY A 79 16.79 -9.58 -2.44
CA GLY A 79 17.91 -9.57 -3.39
C GLY A 79 19.11 -10.36 -2.88
N MET A 80 19.47 -10.21 -1.60
CA MET A 80 20.52 -11.02 -0.97
C MET A 80 20.18 -12.52 -0.90
N ARG A 81 18.89 -12.86 -0.76
CA ARG A 81 18.43 -14.25 -0.73
C ARG A 81 18.52 -14.91 -2.10
N ASP A 82 18.14 -14.21 -3.16
CA ASP A 82 18.11 -14.74 -4.52
C ASP A 82 19.47 -14.64 -5.24
N GLY A 83 20.38 -13.80 -4.75
CA GLY A 83 21.77 -13.70 -5.21
C GLY A 83 22.73 -14.74 -4.60
N LYS A 84 22.21 -15.68 -3.81
CA LYS A 84 22.90 -16.93 -3.44
C LYS A 84 22.55 -18.03 -4.43
#